data_AF-A0A7J6QB75-F1
#
_entry.id   AF-A0A7J6QB75-F1
#
_cell.length_a   1.000
_cell.length_b   1.000
_cell.length_c   1.000
_cell.angle_alpha   90.00
_cell.angle_beta   90.00
_cell.angle_gamma   90.00
#
_symmetry.space_group_name_H-M   'P 1'
#
loop_
_entity.id
_entity.type
_entity.pdbx_description
1 polymer ?
#
loop_
_entity_poly.entity_id
_entity_poly.type
_entity_poly.pdbx_seq_one_letter_code
_entity_poly.pdbx_strand_id
1 'polypeptide(L)'
;ASLQTRFDSAAKPVKPLLQKVGVSDDLWKAVCLGLAGKEDGFSRSNDFGFLNPRDVAAFVEKHKGSAFEKYRISLAFDMCHAACGLPPVMKATATTAGQPAPSTPSTVPKRLRMASLERTLS
;
A
#
# COMPACT_ATOMS: atom_id res chain seq x y z
N ALA A 1 -25.41 4.57 1.12
CA ALA A 1 -25.30 3.13 1.45
C ALA A 1 -24.86 3.00 2.90
N SER A 2 -25.46 2.10 3.67
CA SER A 2 -25.00 1.83 5.05
C SER A 2 -23.60 1.20 5.02
N LEU A 3 -22.88 1.23 6.15
CA LEU A 3 -21.59 0.54 6.26
C LEU A 3 -21.70 -0.93 5.89
N GLN A 4 -22.74 -1.61 6.38
CA GLN A 4 -23.01 -3.02 6.07
C GLN A 4 -23.12 -3.26 4.55
N THR A 5 -23.89 -2.44 3.83
CA THR A 5 -24.01 -2.57 2.36
C THR A 5 -22.69 -2.38 1.63
N ARG A 6 -21.80 -1.50 2.14
CA ARG A 6 -20.47 -1.29 1.56
C ARG A 6 -19.56 -2.50 1.78
N PHE A 7 -19.64 -3.12 2.96
CA PHE A 7 -18.90 -4.35 3.28
C PHE A 7 -19.38 -5.56 2.48
N ASP A 8 -20.70 -5.74 2.36
CA ASP A 8 -21.26 -6.85 1.58
C ASP A 8 -20.88 -6.73 0.09
N SER A 9 -20.88 -5.50 -0.45
CA SER A 9 -20.44 -5.22 -1.82
C SER A 9 -18.93 -5.41 -2.02
N ALA A 10 -18.16 -5.33 -0.93
CA ALA A 10 -16.72 -5.49 -0.89
C ALA A 10 -16.26 -6.92 -0.62
N ALA A 11 -17.18 -7.88 -0.41
CA ALA A 11 -16.88 -9.27 -0.12
C ALA A 11 -16.40 -10.04 -1.37
N LYS A 12 -15.31 -9.58 -1.97
CA LYS A 12 -14.68 -10.19 -3.15
C LYS A 12 -13.51 -11.09 -2.73
N PRO A 13 -13.18 -12.13 -3.50
CA PRO A 13 -12.00 -12.93 -3.26
C PRO A 13 -10.74 -12.05 -3.17
N VAL A 14 -9.90 -12.28 -2.16
CA VAL A 14 -8.68 -11.49 -1.94
C VAL A 14 -7.57 -11.85 -2.92
N LYS A 15 -7.55 -13.09 -3.44
CA LYS A 15 -6.48 -13.63 -4.28
C LYS A 15 -6.13 -12.78 -5.53
N PRO A 16 -7.10 -12.27 -6.33
CA PRO A 16 -6.77 -11.39 -7.45
C PRO A 16 -6.11 -10.07 -7.04
N LEU A 17 -6.45 -9.55 -5.85
CA LEU A 17 -5.86 -8.33 -5.31
C LEU A 17 -4.41 -8.58 -4.87
N LEU A 18 -4.14 -9.72 -4.21
CA LEU A 18 -2.80 -10.13 -3.82
C LEU A 18 -1.87 -10.29 -5.03
N GLN A 19 -2.36 -10.90 -6.11
CA GLN A 19 -1.63 -11.03 -7.37
C GLN A 19 -1.29 -9.65 -7.97
N LYS A 20 -2.21 -8.70 -7.93
CA LYS A 20 -1.99 -7.33 -8.43
C LYS A 20 -0.91 -6.59 -7.64
N VAL A 21 -0.81 -6.83 -6.33
CA VAL A 21 0.20 -6.23 -5.45
C VAL A 21 1.53 -7.01 -5.46
N GLY A 22 1.51 -8.24 -5.99
CA GLY A 22 2.66 -9.14 -6.00
C GLY A 22 2.95 -9.76 -4.63
N VAL A 23 1.93 -9.96 -3.80
CA VAL A 23 2.03 -10.75 -2.57
C VAL A 23 2.05 -12.23 -2.97
N SER A 24 3.11 -12.95 -2.61
CA SER A 24 3.21 -14.40 -2.83
C SER A 24 2.28 -15.16 -1.88
N ASP A 25 1.92 -16.40 -2.24
CA ASP A 25 1.09 -17.25 -1.39
C ASP A 25 1.77 -17.53 -0.02
N ASP A 26 3.10 -17.68 0.01
CA ASP A 26 3.85 -17.87 1.26
C ASP A 26 3.82 -16.64 2.17
N LEU A 27 3.99 -15.45 1.57
CA LEU A 27 3.88 -14.19 2.30
C LEU A 27 2.46 -14.00 2.84
N TRP A 28 1.45 -14.38 2.05
CA TRP A 28 0.05 -14.31 2.46
C TRP A 28 -0.27 -15.27 3.60
N LYS A 29 0.20 -16.52 3.53
CA LYS A 29 0.06 -17.48 4.65
C LYS A 29 0.67 -16.95 5.94
N ALA A 30 1.84 -16.32 5.86
CA ALA A 30 2.47 -15.69 7.03
C ALA A 30 1.62 -14.55 7.62
N VAL A 31 0.99 -13.74 6.76
CA VAL A 31 0.04 -12.69 7.19
C VAL A 31 -1.19 -13.31 7.85
N CYS A 32 -1.80 -14.32 7.24
CA CYS A 32 -2.95 -15.02 7.79
C CYS A 32 -2.64 -15.69 9.14
N LEU A 33 -1.51 -16.39 9.26
CA LEU A 33 -1.05 -16.96 10.53
C LEU A 33 -0.81 -15.87 11.59
N GLY A 34 -0.15 -14.77 11.21
CA GLY A 34 0.22 -13.71 12.15
C GLY A 34 -0.95 -12.88 12.67
N LEU A 35 -2.01 -12.71 11.86
CA LEU A 35 -3.13 -11.82 12.18
C LEU A 35 -4.45 -12.57 12.49
N ALA A 36 -4.68 -13.73 11.87
CA ALA A 36 -5.88 -14.54 12.12
C ALA A 36 -5.61 -15.83 12.91
N GLY A 37 -4.34 -16.19 13.14
CA GLY A 37 -3.97 -17.43 13.83
C GLY A 37 -4.16 -18.71 13.01
N LYS A 38 -4.53 -18.60 11.72
CA LYS A 38 -4.73 -19.75 10.82
C LYS A 38 -4.31 -19.39 9.39
N GLU A 39 -3.81 -20.37 8.63
CA GLU A 39 -3.26 -20.15 7.28
C GLU A 39 -4.29 -19.61 6.28
N ASP A 40 -5.56 -20.03 6.38
CA ASP A 40 -6.67 -19.55 5.54
C ASP A 40 -7.53 -18.50 6.27
N GLY A 41 -6.86 -17.64 7.03
CA GLY A 41 -7.45 -16.62 7.89
C GLY A 41 -8.40 -15.65 7.20
N PHE A 42 -8.03 -15.25 5.98
CA PHE A 42 -8.69 -14.20 5.22
C PHE A 42 -8.90 -14.69 3.78
N SER A 43 -10.15 -14.82 3.37
CA SER A 43 -10.51 -15.28 2.03
C SER A 43 -11.10 -14.16 1.18
N ARG A 44 -11.67 -13.14 1.82
CA ARG A 44 -12.36 -12.03 1.18
C ARG A 44 -11.79 -10.69 1.65
N SER A 45 -11.89 -9.67 0.80
CA SER A 45 -11.38 -8.33 1.11
C SER A 45 -12.05 -7.67 2.32
N ASN A 46 -13.31 -8.03 2.64
CA ASN A 46 -13.97 -7.56 3.86
C ASN A 46 -13.41 -8.23 5.13
N ASP A 47 -12.95 -9.48 5.08
CA ASP A 47 -12.31 -10.14 6.24
C ASP A 47 -11.07 -9.36 6.69
N PHE A 48 -10.28 -8.87 5.72
CA PHE A 48 -9.07 -8.09 5.97
C PHE A 48 -9.38 -6.61 6.29
N GLY A 49 -10.48 -6.07 5.75
CA GLY A 49 -10.94 -4.70 5.98
C GLY A 49 -11.41 -4.41 7.41
N PHE A 50 -11.64 -5.44 8.25
CA PHE A 50 -11.98 -5.28 9.66
C PHE A 50 -10.77 -5.34 10.61
N LEU A 51 -9.57 -5.60 10.09
CA LEU A 51 -8.40 -5.63 10.96
C LEU A 51 -8.08 -4.24 11.49
N ASN A 52 -7.65 -4.20 12.75
CA ASN A 52 -7.17 -2.96 13.34
C ASN A 52 -5.85 -2.58 12.66
N PRO A 53 -5.71 -1.35 12.13
CA PRO A 53 -4.47 -0.92 11.49
C PRO A 53 -3.25 -1.02 12.40
N ARG A 54 -3.45 -0.92 13.73
CA ARG A 54 -2.37 -1.10 14.71
C ARG A 54 -1.82 -2.53 14.74
N ASP A 55 -2.68 -3.52 14.59
CA ASP A 55 -2.27 -4.94 14.60
C ASP A 55 -1.50 -5.27 13.32
N VAL A 56 -1.97 -4.73 12.18
CA VAL A 56 -1.27 -4.85 10.89
C VAL A 56 0.10 -4.16 10.95
N ALA A 57 0.18 -2.94 11.49
CA ALA A 57 1.46 -2.24 11.65
C ALA A 57 2.43 -3.00 12.56
N ALA A 58 1.97 -3.49 13.71
CA ALA A 58 2.79 -4.29 14.61
C ALA A 58 3.27 -5.59 13.95
N PHE A 59 2.43 -6.24 13.14
CA PHE A 59 2.84 -7.40 12.34
C PHE A 59 3.91 -7.02 11.33
N VAL A 60 3.72 -5.96 10.54
CA VAL A 60 4.68 -5.50 9.52
C VAL A 60 6.04 -5.15 10.13
N GLU A 61 6.06 -4.49 11.28
CA GLU A 61 7.29 -4.17 12.01
C GLU A 61 8.03 -5.44 12.43
N LYS A 62 7.33 -6.41 13.03
CA LYS A 62 7.88 -7.69 13.51
C LYS A 62 8.21 -8.69 12.39
N HIS A 63 7.60 -8.53 11.23
CA HIS A 63 7.81 -9.42 10.09
C HIS A 63 9.29 -9.36 9.67
N LYS A 64 9.94 -10.53 9.55
CA LYS A 64 11.37 -10.64 9.20
C LYS A 64 11.65 -10.55 7.69
N GLY A 65 10.63 -10.30 6.88
CA GLY A 65 10.78 -10.09 5.43
C GLY A 65 11.46 -8.77 5.07
N SER A 66 11.79 -8.65 3.80
CA SER A 66 12.35 -7.47 3.16
C SER A 66 11.44 -6.25 3.29
N ALA A 67 12.01 -5.05 3.14
CA ALA A 67 11.25 -3.81 3.11
C ALA A 67 10.16 -3.83 2.02
N PHE A 68 10.41 -4.53 0.91
CA PHE A 68 9.46 -4.66 -0.19
C PHE A 68 8.27 -5.54 0.16
N GLU A 69 8.49 -6.64 0.89
CA GLU A 69 7.42 -7.50 1.38
C GLU A 69 6.55 -6.77 2.42
N LYS A 70 7.19 -6.04 3.34
CA LYS A 70 6.50 -5.17 4.31
C LYS A 70 5.61 -4.12 3.63
N TYR A 71 6.12 -3.50 2.57
CA TYR A 71 5.38 -2.56 1.74
C TYR A 71 4.18 -3.24 1.05
N ARG A 72 4.37 -4.41 0.45
CA ARG A 72 3.31 -5.17 -0.22
C ARG A 72 2.19 -5.58 0.73
N ILE A 73 2.53 -6.00 1.96
CA ILE A 73 1.54 -6.31 3.01
C ILE A 73 0.70 -5.06 3.34
N SER A 74 1.37 -3.93 3.55
CA SER A 74 0.71 -2.65 3.86
C SER A 74 -0.21 -2.19 2.72
N LEU A 75 0.25 -2.33 1.48
CA LEU A 75 -0.52 -1.98 0.28
C LEU A 75 -1.73 -2.91 0.09
N ALA A 76 -1.57 -4.22 0.31
CA ALA A 76 -2.68 -5.18 0.26
C ALA A 76 -3.78 -4.82 1.28
N PHE A 77 -3.37 -4.33 2.46
CA PHE A 77 -4.30 -3.88 3.51
C PHE A 77 -5.07 -2.64 3.08
N ASP A 78 -4.39 -1.59 2.62
CA ASP A 78 -5.04 -0.38 2.14
C ASP A 78 -5.99 -0.66 0.97
N MET A 79 -5.64 -1.58 0.06
CA MET A 79 -6.51 -1.95 -1.04
C MET A 79 -7.77 -2.69 -0.57
N CYS A 80 -7.68 -3.54 0.46
CA CYS A 80 -8.85 -4.19 1.05
C CYS A 80 -9.72 -3.19 1.82
N HIS A 81 -9.10 -2.25 2.55
CA HIS A 81 -9.77 -1.12 3.20
C HIS A 81 -10.54 -0.28 2.18
N ALA A 82 -9.88 0.10 1.09
CA ALA A 82 -10.48 0.88 0.00
C ALA A 82 -11.62 0.11 -0.70
N ALA A 83 -11.49 -1.20 -0.88
CA ALA A 83 -12.57 -2.03 -1.41
C ALA A 83 -13.82 -2.00 -0.52
N CYS A 84 -13.63 -1.93 0.81
CA CYS A 84 -14.71 -1.73 1.79
C CYS A 84 -15.21 -0.28 1.88
N GLY A 85 -14.62 0.64 1.09
CA GLY A 85 -14.95 2.05 1.12
C GLY A 85 -14.41 2.80 2.34
N LEU A 86 -13.45 2.19 3.06
CA LEU A 86 -12.72 2.82 4.13
C LEU A 86 -11.50 3.57 3.58
N PRO A 87 -11.06 4.65 4.23
CA PRO A 87 -9.83 5.32 3.83
C PRO A 87 -8.62 4.40 4.03
N PRO A 88 -7.58 4.52 3.18
CA PRO A 88 -6.29 3.91 3.45
C PRO A 88 -5.68 4.52 4.71
N VAL A 89 -4.97 3.71 5.47
CA VAL A 89 -4.51 4.05 6.83
C VAL A 89 -3.08 3.63 7.07
N MET A 90 -2.60 2.62 6.35
CA MET A 90 -1.18 2.37 6.27
C MET A 90 -0.65 3.45 5.34
N LYS A 91 0.40 4.18 5.74
CA LYS A 91 1.06 5.14 4.85
C LYS A 91 1.90 4.38 3.83
N ALA A 92 1.33 3.36 3.18
CA ALA A 92 1.94 2.74 2.02
C ALA A 92 1.93 3.81 0.94
N THR A 93 3.02 4.58 0.84
CA THR A 93 3.25 5.47 -0.28
C THR A 93 3.30 4.58 -1.50
N ALA A 94 2.16 4.49 -2.20
CA ALA A 94 2.09 3.85 -3.48
C ALA A 94 3.29 4.32 -4.29
N THR A 95 4.15 3.40 -4.71
CA THR A 95 5.03 3.69 -5.84
C THR A 95 4.10 3.83 -7.03
N THR A 96 3.52 5.03 -7.19
CA THR A 96 2.70 5.34 -8.34
C THR A 96 3.65 5.36 -9.52
N ALA A 97 3.64 4.27 -10.30
CA ALA A 97 4.09 4.34 -11.67
C ALA A 97 3.15 5.31 -12.41
N GLY A 98 3.52 6.60 -12.43
CA GLY A 98 2.92 7.62 -13.29
C GLY A 98 1.75 8.45 -12.75
N GLN A 99 1.86 9.07 -11.56
CA GLN A 99 1.11 10.33 -11.32
C GLN A 99 2.10 11.46 -11.03
N PRO A 100 1.91 12.64 -11.66
CA PRO A 100 2.68 13.82 -11.31
C PRO A 100 2.36 14.19 -9.86
N ALA A 101 3.40 14.52 -9.10
CA ALA A 101 3.29 15.00 -7.73
C ALA A 101 2.24 16.13 -7.66
N PRO A 102 1.38 16.17 -6.63
CA PRO A 102 0.54 17.33 -6.39
C PRO A 102 1.47 18.53 -6.22
N SER A 103 1.29 19.50 -7.11
CA SER A 103 2.04 20.74 -7.21
C SER A 103 2.06 21.42 -5.84
N THR A 104 3.22 21.40 -5.19
CA THR A 104 3.54 22.42 -4.20
C THR A 104 3.43 23.78 -4.89
N PRO A 105 2.80 24.80 -4.27
CA PRO A 105 2.88 26.15 -4.78
C PRO A 105 4.35 26.58 -4.68
N SER A 106 5.03 26.51 -5.83
CA SER A 106 6.40 26.91 -6.02
C SER A 106 6.48 28.43 -5.87
N THR A 107 6.87 28.89 -4.69
CA THR A 107 7.40 30.25 -4.52
C THR A 107 8.66 30.37 -5.37
N VAL A 108 8.49 31.06 -6.48
CA VAL A 108 9.45 31.36 -7.53
C VAL A 108 10.77 31.93 -6.98
N PRO A 109 11.93 31.48 -7.50
CA PRO A 109 13.05 32.39 -7.75
C PRO A 109 13.16 32.66 -9.25
N LYS A 110 12.82 33.88 -9.64
CA LYS A 110 12.88 34.38 -11.02
C LYS A 110 14.29 34.93 -11.24
N ARG A 111 15.17 34.16 -11.87
CA ARG A 111 16.22 34.72 -12.74
C ARG A 111 16.89 33.65 -13.62
N LEU A 112 16.47 33.63 -14.89
CA LEU A 112 17.25 33.15 -16.02
C LEU A 112 18.44 34.08 -16.28
N ARG A 113 19.59 33.49 -16.63
CA ARG A 113 20.35 33.73 -17.89
C ARG A 113 21.67 32.94 -17.80
N MET A 114 21.78 31.83 -18.54
CA MET A 114 22.34 31.70 -19.91
C MET A 114 23.87 31.60 -19.94
N ALA A 115 24.31 30.42 -20.40
CA ALA A 115 25.46 30.09 -21.25
C ALA A 115 26.79 30.85 -21.02
N SER A 116 27.88 30.11 -20.81
CA SER A 116 28.74 29.72 -21.94
C SER A 116 29.80 28.71 -21.51
N LEU A 117 30.24 27.96 -22.50
CA LEU A 117 31.07 26.78 -22.48
C LEU A 117 32.47 27.18 -22.93
N GLU A 118 33.49 27.18 -22.06
CA GLU A 118 34.92 27.10 -22.43
C GLU A 118 35.67 26.43 -21.26
N ARG A 119 36.07 25.15 -21.35
CA ARG A 119 37.30 24.62 -21.96
C ARG A 119 38.57 25.08 -21.23
N THR A 120 39.22 24.12 -20.56
CA THR A 120 40.65 23.72 -20.72
C THR A 120 41.32 23.41 -19.38
N LEU A 121 41.97 22.25 -19.38
CA LEU A 121 42.91 21.70 -18.41
C LEU A 121 43.99 22.72 -18.00
N SER A 122 44.38 22.76 -16.73
CA SER A 122 45.54 22.04 -16.18
C SER A 122 45.78 22.42 -14.73
#